data_AF-A0A829NA70-F1
#
_entry.id   AF-A0A829NA70-F1
#
_cell.length_a   1.000
_cell.length_b   1.000
_cell.length_c   1.000
_cell.angle_alpha   90.00
_cell.angle_beta   90.00
_cell.angle_gamma   90.00
#
_symmetry.space_group_name_H-M   'P 1'
#
loop_
_entity.id
_entity.type
_entity.pdbx_description
1 polymer ?
#
loop_
_entity_poly.entity_id
_entity_poly.type
_entity_poly.pdbx_seq_one_letter_code
_entity_poly.pdbx_strand_id
1 'polypeptide(L)'
;MQFYAVFPAVMLLVRRLDWIRSALVVAAIGCVIVFAMRLLSIHFPMPSFLPLKMQIFLCGMLLAGVVHQSQPRSILYLALALLLAALPFGGDQGLGKLLVREALVAGFFALVLYRMLPGRAGTLARAIAVTLSNRFFHLMGELSFSIYLIHLLVLQPVAAFVISEFGHELSAPLRFAIVVAVVLPTVTLLSWITYTLIEVPGQKAGRFVVQRFGRKTAPVLEGIKRSA
;
A
#
# COMPACT_ATOMS: atom_id res chain seq x y z
N MET A 1 -2.28 6.20 10.77
CA MET A 1 -1.23 6.67 11.70
C MET A 1 -0.31 5.56 12.21
N GLN A 2 -0.80 4.40 12.64
CA GLN A 2 0.05 3.31 13.19
C GLN A 2 1.19 2.86 12.24
N PHE A 3 0.93 2.81 10.93
CA PHE A 3 1.93 2.45 9.93
C PHE A 3 3.20 3.31 9.97
N TYR A 4 3.08 4.63 10.17
CA TYR A 4 4.23 5.55 10.17
C TYR A 4 5.17 5.33 11.36
N ALA A 5 4.64 4.89 12.50
CA ALA A 5 5.45 4.59 13.68
C ALA A 5 6.11 3.21 13.59
N VAL A 6 5.40 2.21 13.05
CA VAL A 6 5.87 0.82 12.99
C VAL A 6 6.84 0.59 11.83
N PHE A 7 6.65 1.26 10.69
CA PHE A 7 7.44 1.03 9.48
C PHE A 7 8.96 1.24 9.69
N PRO A 8 9.44 2.32 10.35
CA PRO A 8 10.86 2.49 10.63
C PRO A 8 11.45 1.34 11.46
N ALA A 9 10.73 0.86 12.48
CA ALA A 9 11.17 -0.26 13.30
C ALA A 9 11.25 -1.56 12.49
N VAL A 10 10.27 -1.81 11.63
CA VAL A 10 10.29 -2.97 10.71
C VAL A 10 11.45 -2.87 9.72
N MET A 11 11.75 -1.68 9.19
CA MET A 11 12.90 -1.50 8.30
C MET A 11 14.24 -1.71 9.02
N LEU A 12 14.36 -1.27 10.27
CA LEU A 12 15.55 -1.57 11.10
C LEU A 12 15.71 -3.07 11.34
N LEU A 13 14.61 -3.80 11.51
CA LEU A 13 14.62 -5.26 11.63
C LEU A 13 15.09 -5.92 10.32
N VAL A 14 14.58 -5.47 9.17
CA VAL A 14 15.02 -5.92 7.83
C VAL A 14 16.51 -5.74 7.64
N ARG A 15 17.07 -4.62 8.11
CA ARG A 15 18.52 -4.38 8.05
C ARG A 15 19.34 -5.35 8.92
N ARG A 16 18.76 -5.95 9.95
CA ARG A 16 19.47 -6.88 10.86
C ARG A 16 19.27 -8.35 10.52
N LEU A 17 18.09 -8.74 10.04
CA LEU A 17 17.69 -10.15 9.91
C LEU A 17 17.37 -10.58 8.46
N ASP A 18 17.55 -9.72 7.47
CA ASP A 18 17.09 -9.90 6.09
C ASP A 18 15.56 -9.87 5.93
N TRP A 19 15.11 -9.76 4.67
CA TRP A 19 13.70 -9.59 4.31
C TRP A 19 12.80 -10.73 4.78
N ILE A 20 13.20 -11.99 4.54
CA ILE A 20 12.37 -13.17 4.89
C ILE A 20 12.21 -13.30 6.40
N ARG A 21 13.32 -13.30 7.16
CA ARG A 21 13.23 -13.52 8.61
C ARG A 21 12.47 -12.38 9.29
N SER A 22 12.66 -11.14 8.81
CA SER A 22 11.89 -10.00 9.31
C SER A 22 10.40 -10.14 9.01
N ALA A 23 10.03 -10.58 7.81
CA ALA A 23 8.64 -10.85 7.47
C ALA A 23 8.04 -11.95 8.36
N LEU A 24 8.77 -13.03 8.62
CA LEU A 24 8.33 -14.11 9.51
C LEU A 24 8.16 -13.64 10.96
N VAL A 25 9.10 -12.85 11.49
CA VAL A 25 9.01 -12.30 12.86
C VAL A 25 7.80 -11.38 12.98
N VAL A 26 7.61 -10.47 12.02
CA VAL A 26 6.47 -9.54 12.03
C VAL A 26 5.15 -10.27 11.83
N ALA A 27 5.11 -11.31 10.98
CA ALA A 27 3.95 -12.16 10.81
C ALA A 27 3.60 -12.90 12.11
N ALA A 28 4.60 -13.49 12.78
CA ALA A 28 4.42 -14.18 14.05
C ALA A 28 3.87 -13.25 15.13
N ILE A 29 4.44 -12.05 15.27
CA ILE A 29 3.93 -11.02 16.20
C ILE A 29 2.49 -10.65 15.84
N GLY A 30 2.19 -10.45 14.55
CA GLY A 30 0.83 -10.19 14.07
C GLY A 30 -0.14 -11.31 14.44
N CYS A 31 0.23 -12.57 14.21
CA CYS A 31 -0.55 -13.75 14.59
C CYS A 31 -0.84 -13.78 16.09
N VAL A 32 0.18 -13.56 16.94
CA VAL A 32 0.04 -13.56 18.40
C VAL A 32 -0.93 -12.48 18.85
N ILE A 33 -0.81 -11.26 18.31
CA ILE A 33 -1.72 -10.15 18.65
C ILE A 33 -3.16 -10.48 18.21
N VAL A 34 -3.36 -10.93 16.98
CA VAL A 34 -4.70 -11.27 16.47
C VAL A 34 -5.32 -12.42 17.27
N PHE A 35 -4.53 -13.43 17.64
CA PHE A 35 -4.99 -14.54 18.46
C PHE A 35 -5.36 -14.09 19.88
N ALA A 36 -4.51 -13.28 20.53
CA ALA A 36 -4.78 -12.73 21.85
C ALA A 36 -6.06 -11.88 21.86
N MET A 37 -6.28 -11.08 20.81
CA MET A 37 -7.49 -10.28 20.67
C MET A 37 -8.76 -11.13 20.52
N ARG A 38 -8.66 -12.21 19.73
CA ARG A 38 -9.76 -13.17 19.57
C ARG A 38 -10.09 -13.85 20.89
N LEU A 39 -9.07 -14.23 21.67
CA LEU A 39 -9.25 -14.81 23.00
C LEU A 39 -9.93 -13.83 23.97
N LEU A 40 -9.58 -12.55 23.88
CA LEU A 40 -10.18 -11.47 24.66
C LEU A 40 -11.56 -11.01 24.13
N SER A 41 -12.09 -11.65 23.08
CA SER A 41 -13.37 -11.30 22.43
C SER A 41 -13.45 -9.83 21.96
N ILE A 42 -12.30 -9.20 21.67
CA ILE A 42 -12.24 -7.82 21.19
C ILE A 42 -12.48 -7.85 19.68
N HIS A 43 -13.69 -7.45 19.28
CA HIS A 43 -14.08 -7.38 17.88
C HIS A 43 -13.99 -5.94 17.38
N PHE A 44 -13.17 -5.73 16.33
CA PHE A 44 -13.08 -4.44 15.67
C PHE A 44 -14.05 -4.41 14.47
N PRO A 45 -15.13 -3.60 14.51
CA PRO A 45 -16.11 -3.52 13.43
C PRO A 45 -15.53 -2.89 12.14
N MET A 46 -14.49 -2.06 12.29
CA MET A 46 -13.67 -1.58 11.16
C MET A 46 -12.22 -2.03 11.38
N PRO A 47 -11.66 -2.91 10.53
CA PRO A 47 -10.28 -3.40 10.67
C PRO A 47 -9.28 -2.33 10.23
N SER A 48 -9.21 -1.21 10.94
CA SER A 48 -8.16 -0.19 10.81
C SER A 48 -6.92 -0.55 11.64
N PHE A 49 -7.04 -1.54 12.53
CA PHE A 49 -5.98 -2.02 13.39
C PHE A 49 -4.86 -2.69 12.59
N LEU A 50 -3.64 -2.18 12.73
CA LEU A 50 -2.49 -2.52 11.90
C LEU A 50 -2.19 -4.03 11.85
N PRO A 51 -2.16 -4.79 12.97
CA PRO A 51 -1.96 -6.24 12.96
C PRO A 51 -2.90 -7.03 12.04
N LEU A 52 -4.14 -6.57 11.82
CA LEU A 52 -5.11 -7.21 10.92
C LEU A 52 -4.81 -6.98 9.43
N LYS A 53 -3.90 -6.05 9.10
CA LYS A 53 -3.47 -5.72 7.74
C LYS A 53 -2.00 -6.06 7.48
N MET A 54 -1.27 -6.49 8.51
CA MET A 54 0.17 -6.75 8.39
C MET A 54 0.50 -7.84 7.38
N GLN A 55 -0.32 -8.86 7.25
CA GLN A 55 -0.15 -9.94 6.28
C GLN A 55 -0.06 -9.43 4.83
N ILE A 56 -0.96 -8.52 4.42
CA ILE A 56 -0.95 -7.93 3.06
C ILE A 56 0.25 -7.00 2.88
N PHE A 57 0.56 -6.21 3.91
CA PHE A 57 1.72 -5.33 3.90
C PHE A 57 3.04 -6.12 3.77
N LEU A 58 3.14 -7.27 4.45
CA LEU A 58 4.28 -8.17 4.36
C LEU A 58 4.42 -8.80 2.96
N CYS A 59 3.32 -9.12 2.27
CA CYS A 59 3.37 -9.55 0.86
C CYS A 59 4.08 -8.49 -0.01
N GLY A 60 3.76 -7.20 0.18
CA GLY A 60 4.42 -6.09 -0.51
C GLY A 60 5.91 -5.96 -0.14
N MET A 61 6.25 -6.13 1.15
CA MET A 61 7.65 -6.14 1.58
C MET A 61 8.45 -7.29 0.97
N LEU A 62 7.88 -8.49 0.90
CA LEU A 62 8.50 -9.64 0.26
C LEU A 62 8.74 -9.37 -1.22
N LEU A 63 7.76 -8.77 -1.91
CA LEU A 63 7.92 -8.36 -3.31
C LEU A 63 9.09 -7.39 -3.50
N ALA A 64 9.18 -6.35 -2.66
CA ALA A 64 10.31 -5.41 -2.67
C ALA A 64 11.64 -6.12 -2.38
N GLY A 65 11.65 -7.09 -1.47
CA GLY A 65 12.82 -7.89 -1.12
C GLY A 65 13.34 -8.76 -2.27
N VAL A 66 12.47 -9.26 -3.17
CA VAL A 66 12.90 -9.99 -4.37
C VAL A 66 13.68 -9.10 -5.32
N VAL A 67 13.17 -7.88 -5.54
CA VAL A 67 13.77 -6.93 -6.50
C VAL A 67 15.17 -6.47 -6.06
N HIS A 68 15.42 -6.42 -4.75
CA HIS A 68 16.68 -5.92 -4.18
C HIS A 68 17.75 -6.99 -3.95
N GLN A 69 17.52 -8.25 -4.32
CA GLN A 69 18.49 -9.34 -4.13
C GLN A 69 19.27 -9.68 -5.39
N SER A 70 20.57 -9.92 -5.21
CA SER A 70 21.49 -10.34 -6.28
C SER A 70 21.18 -11.75 -6.81
N GLN A 71 20.56 -12.61 -6.00
CA GLN A 71 20.07 -13.93 -6.41
C GLN A 71 18.58 -14.06 -6.06
N PRO A 72 17.67 -13.71 -6.99
CA PRO A 72 16.25 -13.65 -6.67
C PRO A 72 15.68 -15.06 -6.51
N ARG A 73 15.45 -15.49 -5.27
CA ARG A 73 14.62 -16.68 -4.95
C ARG A 73 13.13 -16.35 -5.13
N SER A 74 12.76 -15.85 -6.30
CA SER A 74 11.42 -15.26 -6.58
C SER A 74 10.27 -16.20 -6.21
N ILE A 75 10.41 -17.50 -6.47
CA ILE A 75 9.41 -18.52 -6.15
C ILE A 75 9.20 -18.64 -4.63
N LEU A 76 10.26 -18.61 -3.83
CA LEU A 76 10.16 -18.69 -2.36
C LEU A 76 9.41 -17.48 -1.80
N TYR A 77 9.74 -16.28 -2.30
CA TYR A 77 9.08 -15.05 -1.86
C TYR A 77 7.61 -15.00 -2.28
N LEU A 78 7.29 -15.48 -3.50
CA LEU A 78 5.91 -15.62 -3.94
C LEU A 78 5.16 -16.62 -3.06
N ALA A 79 5.73 -17.80 -2.81
CA ALA A 79 5.11 -18.82 -1.97
C ALA A 79 4.84 -18.30 -0.55
N LEU A 80 5.79 -17.58 0.06
CA LEU A 80 5.61 -16.93 1.36
C LEU A 80 4.55 -15.84 1.31
N ALA A 81 4.50 -15.04 0.25
CA ALA A 81 3.49 -13.99 0.09
C ALA A 81 2.09 -14.57 -0.08
N LEU A 82 1.92 -15.68 -0.83
CA LEU A 82 0.64 -16.39 -0.94
C LEU A 82 0.26 -17.02 0.40
N LEU A 83 1.20 -17.62 1.13
CA LEU A 83 0.93 -18.18 2.46
C LEU A 83 0.48 -17.10 3.45
N LEU A 84 1.11 -15.93 3.45
CA LEU A 84 0.69 -14.77 4.24
C LEU A 84 -0.67 -14.24 3.79
N ALA A 85 -0.90 -14.18 2.47
CA ALA A 85 -2.17 -13.84 1.87
C ALA A 85 -3.23 -14.93 2.10
N ALA A 86 -2.90 -16.11 2.60
CA ALA A 86 -3.90 -17.11 2.98
C ALA A 86 -4.34 -16.96 4.44
N LEU A 87 -3.60 -16.21 5.26
CA LEU A 87 -3.90 -16.06 6.69
C LEU A 87 -5.28 -15.41 6.92
N PRO A 88 -6.09 -15.97 7.83
CA PRO A 88 -7.45 -15.49 8.04
C PRO A 88 -7.51 -14.28 8.97
N PHE A 89 -6.87 -13.18 8.57
CA PHE A 89 -6.95 -11.89 9.27
C PHE A 89 -7.99 -10.99 8.62
N GLY A 90 -8.86 -10.36 9.44
CA GLY A 90 -9.76 -9.29 8.98
C GLY A 90 -11.25 -9.60 8.80
N GLY A 91 -11.86 -10.44 9.64
CA GLY A 91 -13.33 -10.64 9.66
C GLY A 91 -13.82 -11.74 8.72
N ASP A 92 -15.03 -11.60 8.16
CA ASP A 92 -15.73 -12.63 7.38
C ASP A 92 -14.99 -13.04 6.09
N GLN A 93 -14.54 -14.31 6.05
CA GLN A 93 -13.69 -14.85 4.99
C GLN A 93 -14.41 -15.92 4.19
N GLY A 94 -15.20 -15.48 3.22
CA GLY A 94 -15.69 -16.38 2.18
C GLY A 94 -14.55 -16.80 1.25
N LEU A 95 -14.64 -18.01 0.69
CA LEU A 95 -13.71 -18.54 -0.31
C LEU A 95 -13.46 -17.56 -1.47
N GLY A 96 -14.51 -16.83 -1.90
CA GLY A 96 -14.37 -15.81 -2.94
C GLY A 96 -13.41 -14.67 -2.58
N LYS A 97 -13.46 -14.17 -1.33
CA LYS A 97 -12.55 -13.09 -0.87
C LYS A 97 -11.10 -13.58 -0.79
N LEU A 98 -10.90 -14.83 -0.37
CA LEU A 98 -9.58 -15.47 -0.34
C LEU A 98 -9.02 -15.56 -1.76
N LEU A 99 -9.79 -16.13 -2.71
CA LEU A 99 -9.36 -16.29 -4.10
C LEU A 99 -9.00 -14.96 -4.76
N VAL A 100 -9.83 -13.92 -4.54
CA VAL A 100 -9.53 -12.58 -5.05
C VAL A 100 -8.24 -12.03 -4.45
N ARG A 101 -8.01 -12.22 -3.14
CA ARG A 101 -6.79 -11.76 -2.47
C ARG A 101 -5.54 -12.46 -3.00
N GLU A 102 -5.58 -13.78 -3.15
CA GLU A 102 -4.49 -14.58 -3.73
C GLU A 102 -4.22 -14.16 -5.18
N ALA A 103 -5.27 -14.01 -5.98
CA ALA A 103 -5.15 -13.57 -7.38
C ALA A 103 -4.53 -12.17 -7.50
N LEU A 104 -4.88 -11.24 -6.60
CA LEU A 104 -4.27 -9.92 -6.55
C LEU A 104 -2.77 -9.99 -6.20
N VAL A 105 -2.40 -10.77 -5.17
CA VAL A 105 -0.99 -10.93 -4.78
C VAL A 105 -0.18 -11.56 -5.90
N ALA A 106 -0.66 -12.66 -6.48
CA ALA A 106 -0.03 -13.31 -7.62
C ALA A 106 0.08 -12.37 -8.83
N GLY A 107 -0.98 -11.61 -9.13
CA GLY A 107 -1.02 -10.63 -10.20
C GLY A 107 0.00 -9.50 -10.02
N PHE A 108 0.11 -8.94 -8.81
CA PHE A 108 1.12 -7.92 -8.50
C PHE A 108 2.55 -8.47 -8.62
N PHE A 109 2.80 -9.69 -8.13
CA PHE A 109 4.10 -10.36 -8.32
C PHE A 109 4.41 -10.57 -9.79
N ALA A 110 3.42 -10.99 -10.60
CA ALA A 110 3.56 -11.17 -12.04
C ALA A 110 3.88 -9.86 -12.77
N LEU A 111 3.24 -8.75 -12.39
CA LEU A 111 3.49 -7.44 -12.98
C LEU A 111 4.87 -6.90 -12.63
N VAL A 112 5.33 -7.07 -11.38
CA VAL A 112 6.65 -6.58 -10.95
C VAL A 112 7.78 -7.47 -11.49
N LEU A 113 7.58 -8.79 -11.50
CA LEU A 113 8.56 -9.77 -11.98
C LEU A 113 8.28 -10.20 -13.43
N TYR A 114 7.68 -9.33 -14.24
CA TYR A 114 7.25 -9.66 -15.61
C TYR A 114 8.39 -10.20 -16.50
N ARG A 115 9.63 -9.81 -16.23
CA ARG A 115 10.84 -10.29 -16.95
C ARG A 115 11.15 -11.76 -16.69
N MET A 116 10.68 -12.33 -15.58
CA MET A 116 10.88 -13.74 -15.23
C MET A 116 9.77 -14.66 -15.78
N LEU A 117 8.70 -14.09 -16.35
CA LEU A 117 7.58 -14.86 -16.88
C LEU A 117 7.86 -15.30 -18.32
N PRO A 118 7.74 -16.61 -18.64
CA PRO A 118 7.97 -17.09 -19.99
C PRO A 118 6.78 -16.78 -20.94
N GLY A 119 7.10 -16.56 -22.21
CA GLY A 119 6.12 -16.55 -23.31
C GLY A 119 5.09 -15.41 -23.26
N ARG A 120 3.85 -15.72 -23.63
CA ARG A 120 2.74 -14.74 -23.79
C ARG A 120 2.39 -14.03 -22.48
N ALA A 121 2.53 -14.72 -21.34
CA ALA A 121 2.26 -14.14 -20.03
C ALA A 121 3.23 -12.99 -19.70
N GLY A 122 4.52 -13.14 -20.00
CA GLY A 122 5.51 -12.09 -19.81
C GLY A 122 5.28 -10.88 -20.72
N THR A 123 4.88 -11.09 -21.97
CA THR A 123 4.56 -10.01 -22.90
C THR A 123 3.34 -9.20 -22.45
N LEU A 124 2.27 -9.88 -22.02
CA LEU A 124 1.07 -9.21 -21.51
C LEU A 124 1.37 -8.45 -20.21
N ALA A 125 2.05 -9.10 -19.26
CA ALA A 125 2.45 -8.46 -18.01
C ALA A 125 3.35 -7.24 -18.25
N ARG A 126 4.27 -7.31 -19.22
CA ARG A 126 5.11 -6.18 -19.64
C ARG A 126 4.29 -5.03 -20.19
N ALA A 127 3.34 -5.30 -21.10
CA ALA A 127 2.51 -4.27 -21.70
C ALA A 127 1.71 -3.50 -20.63
N ILE A 128 1.11 -4.24 -19.70
CA ILE A 128 0.37 -3.67 -18.56
C ILE A 128 1.32 -2.88 -17.65
N ALA A 129 2.45 -3.46 -17.25
CA ALA A 129 3.42 -2.82 -16.37
C ALA A 129 3.98 -1.52 -16.96
N VAL A 130 4.30 -1.49 -18.26
CA VAL A 130 4.79 -0.28 -18.94
C VAL A 130 3.70 0.79 -19.02
N THR A 131 2.45 0.38 -19.28
CA THR A 131 1.31 1.30 -19.31
C THR A 131 1.08 1.95 -17.94
N LEU A 132 1.10 1.14 -16.88
CA LEU A 132 0.96 1.60 -15.50
C LEU A 132 2.18 2.37 -14.98
N SER A 133 3.35 2.20 -15.61
CA SER A 133 4.58 2.93 -15.28
C SER A 133 4.69 4.29 -15.99
N ASN A 134 3.67 4.71 -16.75
CA ASN A 134 3.68 6.02 -17.41
C ASN A 134 3.64 7.16 -16.38
N ARG A 135 4.16 8.33 -16.74
CA ARG A 135 4.25 9.55 -15.90
C ARG A 135 2.90 9.94 -15.31
N PHE A 136 1.81 9.77 -16.06
CA PHE A 136 0.45 10.07 -15.59
C PHE A 136 0.05 9.17 -14.41
N PHE A 137 0.20 7.85 -14.56
CA PHE A 137 -0.13 6.90 -13.49
C PHE A 137 0.80 7.02 -12.29
N HIS A 138 2.07 7.36 -12.52
CA HIS A 138 2.99 7.68 -11.46
C HIS A 138 2.53 8.92 -10.65
N LEU A 139 2.16 10.00 -11.35
CA LEU A 139 1.65 11.22 -10.72
C LEU A 139 0.34 10.97 -9.97
N MET A 140 -0.59 10.22 -10.57
CA MET A 140 -1.82 9.79 -9.89
C MET A 140 -1.52 8.96 -8.65
N GLY A 141 -0.50 8.10 -8.70
CA GLY A 141 -0.01 7.35 -7.56
C GLY A 141 0.51 8.24 -6.43
N GLU A 142 1.32 9.25 -6.75
CA GLU A 142 1.81 10.23 -5.76
C GLU A 142 0.67 11.05 -5.14
N LEU A 143 -0.26 11.54 -5.96
CA LEU A 143 -1.41 12.31 -5.49
C LEU A 143 -2.43 11.45 -4.72
N SER A 144 -2.48 10.14 -4.98
CA SER A 144 -3.47 9.24 -4.36
C SER A 144 -3.42 9.28 -2.83
N PHE A 145 -2.25 9.50 -2.24
CA PHE A 145 -2.10 9.62 -0.80
C PHE A 145 -2.77 10.88 -0.26
N SER A 146 -2.50 12.04 -0.89
CA SER A 146 -3.16 13.31 -0.54
C SER A 146 -4.68 13.24 -0.77
N ILE A 147 -5.12 12.64 -1.88
CA ILE A 147 -6.54 12.39 -2.17
C ILE A 147 -7.17 11.54 -1.07
N TYR A 148 -6.51 10.46 -0.64
CA TYR A 148 -7.01 9.60 0.43
C TYR A 148 -7.21 10.36 1.76
N LEU A 149 -6.34 11.30 2.11
CA LEU A 149 -6.52 12.09 3.34
C LEU A 149 -7.67 13.09 3.24
N ILE A 150 -7.86 13.70 2.08
CA ILE A 150 -8.78 14.84 1.91
C ILE A 150 -10.17 14.40 1.45
N HIS A 151 -10.30 13.28 0.74
CA HIS A 151 -11.55 12.91 0.08
C HIS A 151 -12.72 12.78 1.05
N LEU A 152 -12.56 12.12 2.21
CA LEU A 152 -13.66 12.01 3.19
C LEU A 152 -13.99 13.35 3.84
N LEU A 153 -13.00 14.20 4.07
CA LEU A 153 -13.18 15.52 4.68
C LEU A 153 -14.04 16.44 3.78
N VAL A 154 -13.91 16.31 2.46
CA VAL A 154 -14.72 17.07 1.50
C VAL A 154 -16.03 16.36 1.17
N LEU A 155 -16.00 15.03 1.00
CA LEU A 155 -17.16 14.25 0.59
C LEU A 155 -18.28 14.31 1.61
N GLN A 156 -17.99 14.19 2.90
CA GLN A 156 -19.00 14.20 3.97
C GLN A 156 -19.83 15.49 3.99
N PRO A 157 -19.24 16.71 4.08
CA PRO A 157 -20.03 17.94 4.09
C PRO A 157 -20.76 18.19 2.77
N VAL A 158 -20.13 17.89 1.62
CA VAL A 158 -20.77 18.07 0.32
C VAL A 158 -21.97 17.13 0.15
N ALA A 159 -21.83 15.86 0.53
CA ALA A 159 -22.92 14.90 0.49
C ALA A 159 -24.04 15.30 1.46
N ALA A 160 -23.70 15.74 2.67
CA ALA A 160 -24.67 16.21 3.65
C ALA A 160 -25.48 17.41 3.12
N PHE A 161 -24.80 18.38 2.50
CA PHE A 161 -25.43 19.56 1.89
C PHE A 161 -26.38 19.19 0.75
N VAL A 162 -25.95 18.31 -0.17
CA VAL A 162 -26.80 17.88 -1.28
C VAL A 162 -28.04 17.13 -0.79
N ILE A 163 -27.91 16.35 0.30
CA ILE A 163 -29.03 15.64 0.90
C ILE A 163 -29.95 16.57 1.68
N SER A 164 -29.44 17.59 2.39
CA SER A 164 -30.28 18.52 3.15
C SER A 164 -31.10 19.43 2.24
N GLU A 165 -30.50 19.96 1.16
CA GLU A 165 -31.18 20.91 0.28
C GLU A 165 -32.07 20.23 -0.75
N PHE A 166 -31.65 19.09 -1.31
CA PHE A 166 -32.33 18.46 -2.45
C PHE A 166 -32.95 17.08 -2.14
N GLY A 167 -33.06 16.74 -0.85
CA GLY A 167 -33.13 15.38 -0.33
C GLY A 167 -34.01 14.37 -1.06
N HIS A 168 -35.26 14.71 -1.38
CA HIS A 168 -36.19 13.81 -2.08
C HIS A 168 -36.64 14.32 -3.45
N GLU A 169 -36.31 15.56 -3.79
CA GLU A 169 -36.65 16.14 -5.10
C GLU A 169 -35.77 15.59 -6.21
N LEU A 170 -34.53 15.20 -5.89
CA LEU A 170 -33.59 14.64 -6.83
C LEU A 170 -33.46 13.12 -6.70
N SER A 171 -33.46 12.44 -7.85
CA SER A 171 -33.18 11.00 -7.93
C SER A 171 -31.78 10.67 -7.38
N ALA A 172 -31.60 9.46 -6.86
CA ALA A 172 -30.32 9.02 -6.31
C ALA A 172 -29.14 9.11 -7.30
N PRO A 173 -29.29 8.77 -8.60
CA PRO A 173 -28.22 8.95 -9.58
C PRO A 173 -27.82 10.41 -9.77
N LEU A 174 -28.79 11.32 -9.70
CA LEU A 174 -28.54 12.74 -9.92
C LEU A 174 -27.84 13.38 -8.71
N ARG A 175 -28.23 12.99 -7.49
CA ARG A 175 -27.50 13.35 -6.26
C ARG A 175 -26.05 12.83 -6.30
N PHE A 176 -25.85 11.59 -6.73
CA PHE A 176 -24.50 11.02 -6.91
C PHE A 176 -23.70 11.81 -7.95
N ALA A 177 -24.29 12.13 -9.10
CA ALA A 177 -23.62 12.90 -10.15
C ALA A 177 -23.20 14.29 -9.67
N ILE A 178 -24.05 15.00 -8.93
CA ILE A 178 -23.73 16.31 -8.34
C ILE A 178 -22.58 16.18 -7.34
N VAL A 179 -22.65 15.22 -6.42
CA VAL A 179 -21.59 15.00 -5.42
C VAL A 179 -20.27 14.67 -6.12
N VAL A 180 -20.26 13.80 -7.13
CA VAL A 180 -19.03 13.49 -7.88
C VAL A 180 -18.52 14.72 -8.63
N ALA A 181 -19.39 15.48 -9.28
CA ALA A 181 -19.03 16.68 -10.05
C ALA A 181 -18.41 17.77 -9.17
N VAL A 182 -18.76 17.85 -7.89
CA VAL A 182 -18.17 18.79 -6.93
C VAL A 182 -16.94 18.19 -6.24
N VAL A 183 -17.07 17.00 -5.65
CA VAL A 183 -16.01 16.39 -4.84
C VAL A 183 -14.77 16.06 -5.65
N LEU A 184 -14.92 15.52 -6.87
CA LEU A 184 -13.78 15.09 -7.68
C LEU A 184 -12.83 16.26 -8.02
N PRO A 185 -13.29 17.39 -8.58
CA PRO A 185 -12.40 18.52 -8.84
C PRO A 185 -11.87 19.16 -7.55
N THR A 186 -12.70 19.33 -6.51
CA THR A 186 -12.25 19.94 -5.25
C THR A 186 -11.18 19.11 -4.57
N VAL A 187 -11.37 17.80 -4.45
CA VAL A 187 -10.38 16.90 -3.83
C VAL A 187 -9.11 16.85 -4.67
N THR A 188 -9.22 16.78 -5.99
CA THR A 188 -8.03 16.76 -6.87
C THR A 188 -7.22 18.04 -6.74
N LEU A 189 -7.89 19.20 -6.73
CA LEU A 189 -7.25 20.51 -6.58
C LEU A 189 -6.58 20.65 -5.20
N LEU A 190 -7.30 20.35 -4.12
CA LEU A 190 -6.75 20.43 -2.76
C LEU A 190 -5.59 19.45 -2.59
N SER A 191 -5.69 18.24 -3.14
CA SER A 191 -4.62 17.24 -3.07
C SER A 191 -3.38 17.68 -3.82
N TRP A 192 -3.54 18.35 -4.97
CA TRP A 192 -2.43 18.96 -5.69
C TRP A 192 -1.72 20.03 -4.86
N ILE A 193 -2.49 20.90 -4.21
CA ILE A 193 -1.97 21.97 -3.34
C ILE A 193 -1.22 21.37 -2.16
N THR A 194 -1.82 20.41 -1.43
CA THR A 194 -1.16 19.80 -0.28
C THR A 194 0.08 19.00 -0.67
N TYR A 195 0.03 18.29 -1.81
CA TYR A 195 1.17 17.55 -2.32
C TYR A 195 2.35 18.48 -2.59
N THR A 196 2.11 19.57 -3.32
CA THR A 196 3.16 20.52 -3.73
C THR A 196 3.69 21.38 -2.58
N LEU A 197 2.82 21.81 -1.65
CA LEU A 197 3.19 22.76 -0.59
C LEU A 197 3.60 22.10 0.73
N ILE A 198 3.09 20.91 1.03
CA ILE A 198 3.32 20.25 2.33
C ILE A 198 4.15 18.98 2.14
N GLU A 199 3.69 18.08 1.26
CA GLU A 199 4.28 16.76 1.13
C GLU A 199 5.70 16.81 0.53
N VAL A 200 5.86 17.47 -0.62
CA VAL A 200 7.16 17.58 -1.29
C VAL A 200 8.20 18.32 -0.41
N PRO A 201 7.88 19.46 0.23
CA PRO A 201 8.82 20.11 1.16
C PRO A 201 9.10 19.26 2.41
N GLY A 202 8.09 18.60 2.97
CA GLY A 202 8.24 17.71 4.12
C GLY A 202 9.18 16.54 3.84
N GLN A 203 9.04 15.90 2.68
CA GLN A 203 9.96 14.84 2.24
C GLN A 203 11.40 15.36 2.05
N LYS A 204 11.57 16.56 1.48
CA LYS A 204 12.89 17.19 1.34
C LYS A 204 13.53 17.49 2.70
N ALA A 205 12.77 18.04 3.64
CA ALA A 205 13.24 18.29 5.01
C ALA A 205 13.63 16.98 5.72
N GLY A 206 12.83 15.93 5.61
CA GLY A 206 13.16 14.61 6.15
C GLY A 206 14.46 14.05 5.59
N ARG A 207 14.66 14.12 4.26
CA ARG A 207 15.92 13.70 3.63
C ARG A 207 17.11 14.53 4.10
N PHE A 208 16.94 15.85 4.27
CA PHE A 208 17.99 16.73 4.79
C PHE A 208 18.41 16.35 6.21
N VAL A 209 17.45 16.09 7.11
CA VAL A 209 17.73 15.64 8.48
C VAL A 209 18.49 14.31 8.49
N VAL A 210 18.06 13.34 7.68
CA VAL A 210 18.74 12.04 7.58
C VAL A 210 20.15 12.19 7.01
N GLN A 211 20.38 13.09 6.04
CA GLN A 211 21.72 13.33 5.50
C GLN A 211 22.64 14.07 6.49
N ARG A 212 22.09 14.98 7.30
CA ARG A 212 22.85 15.80 8.25
C ARG A 212 23.21 15.06 9.53
N PHE A 213 22.31 14.22 10.04
CA PHE A 213 22.45 13.52 11.32
C PHE A 213 22.56 12.00 11.18
N GLY A 214 22.25 11.45 10.01
CA GLY A 214 22.51 10.04 9.72
C GLY A 214 24.00 9.81 9.62
N ARG A 215 24.58 9.25 10.68
CA ARG A 215 25.97 8.75 10.70
C ARG A 215 26.28 8.02 9.39
N LYS A 216 27.36 8.45 8.70
CA LYS A 216 27.96 7.74 7.57
C LYS A 216 28.11 6.25 7.91
N THR A 217 27.16 5.43 7.48
CA THR A 217 27.27 3.97 7.46
C THR A 217 26.76 3.53 6.09
N ALA A 218 27.57 3.84 5.08
CA ALA A 218 27.45 3.29 3.75
C ALA A 218 28.57 2.25 3.59
N PRO A 219 28.20 0.98 3.41
CA PRO A 219 28.69 0.30 2.20
C PRO A 219 27.58 -0.45 1.45
N VAL A 220 26.30 -0.08 1.58
CA VAL A 220 25.21 -0.70 0.81
C VAL A 220 24.65 0.20 -0.29
N LEU A 221 24.87 1.52 -0.21
CA LEU A 221 24.46 2.47 -1.26
C LEU A 221 25.40 2.46 -2.48
N GLU A 222 26.59 1.86 -2.42
CA GLU A 222 27.47 1.75 -3.59
C GLU A 222 27.01 0.70 -4.62
N GLY A 223 26.17 -0.25 -4.21
CA GLY A 223 25.47 -1.12 -5.16
C GLY A 223 24.42 -0.38 -6.00
N ILE A 224 23.95 0.79 -5.56
CA ILE A 224 22.89 1.57 -6.22
C ILE A 224 23.45 2.42 -7.38
N LYS A 225 24.74 2.76 -7.38
CA LYS A 225 25.35 3.59 -8.43
C LYS A 225 26.05 2.82 -9.55
N ARG A 226 26.26 1.51 -9.42
CA ARG A 226 27.01 0.72 -10.41
C ARG A 226 26.14 0.04 -11.49
N SER A 227 24.82 0.24 -11.48
CA SER A 227 23.91 -0.32 -12.48
C SER A 227 23.00 0.71 -13.15
N ALA A 228 23.39 1.98 -13.12
CA ALA A 228 22.82 3.01 -14.00
C ALA A 228 23.72 3.16 -15.23
#